data_AF-A0A2I0NQR1-F1
#
_entry.id   AF-A0A2I0NQR1-F1
#
_cell.length_a   1.000
_cell.length_b   1.000
_cell.length_c   1.000
_cell.angle_alpha   90.00
_cell.angle_beta   90.00
_cell.angle_gamma   90.00
#
_symmetry.space_group_name_H-M   'P 1'
#
loop_
_entity.id
_entity.type
_entity.pdbx_description
1 polymer ?
#
loop_
_entity_poly.entity_id
_entity_poly.type
_entity_poly.pdbx_seq_one_letter_code
_entity_poly.pdbx_strand_id
1 'polypeptide(L)'
;LILKNGWENKDFIKNRTKDFEKVKEVVMKDIYSPENVSKITGVPAADIITAAEWFGKSGQSAILYSMGITQHTTGVDNVKSVANIQMLTGNLGRPGTGICALRGQNNVQGACDMGALANVYSGYQSVLVPEMKKKMEDAWGCTIAEGKVGLTVTTLVNTLADEPGKVKCVYIMGENPMLSDPDLHHVEKGLKNTEFLVVQDIFLTETAQFANVVLPAACYAEKDGTQTSTERRVQKWRKAQDPPGEAKADWQIFCELAKVMGYEKQFPYKSAEEIFTEIAKVTPSYGGMDYARLEKPEALHWPCPTKEHPGTPILHKEKFTHPDGLGIFTPIE
;
A
#
# COMPACT_ATOMS: atom_id res chain seq x y z
N LEU A 1 -29.05 -1.61 -11.61
CA LEU A 1 -29.36 -2.54 -12.72
C LEU A 1 -29.32 -4.01 -12.30
N ILE A 2 -28.19 -4.50 -11.78
CA ILE A 2 -28.05 -5.88 -11.25
C ILE A 2 -29.20 -6.22 -10.28
N LEU A 3 -29.44 -5.36 -9.29
CA LEU A 3 -30.55 -5.52 -8.34
C LEU A 3 -31.95 -5.55 -8.97
N LYS A 4 -32.20 -4.66 -9.94
CA LYS A 4 -33.51 -4.57 -10.62
C LYS A 4 -33.83 -5.86 -11.40
N ASN A 5 -32.79 -6.58 -11.84
CA ASN A 5 -32.92 -7.80 -12.63
C ASN A 5 -32.69 -9.09 -11.82
N GLY A 6 -32.42 -9.00 -10.51
CA GLY A 6 -32.22 -10.15 -9.64
C GLY A 6 -30.92 -10.92 -9.90
N TRP A 7 -29.87 -10.28 -10.42
CA TRP A 7 -28.58 -10.91 -10.72
C TRP A 7 -27.60 -10.90 -9.54
N GLU A 8 -28.00 -10.36 -8.39
CA GLU A 8 -27.18 -10.35 -7.18
C GLU A 8 -27.05 -11.74 -6.55
N ASN A 9 -25.94 -11.97 -5.85
CA ASN A 9 -25.72 -13.18 -5.08
C ASN A 9 -26.31 -13.03 -3.67
N LYS A 10 -27.59 -13.36 -3.52
CA LYS A 10 -28.36 -13.22 -2.27
C LYS A 10 -27.73 -13.97 -1.09
N ASP A 11 -27.23 -15.18 -1.32
CA ASP A 11 -26.59 -15.98 -0.27
C ASP A 11 -25.27 -15.38 0.20
N PHE A 12 -24.46 -14.86 -0.74
CA PHE A 12 -23.23 -14.16 -0.37
C PHE A 12 -23.54 -12.90 0.43
N ILE A 13 -24.48 -12.07 -0.03
CA ILE A 13 -24.87 -10.84 0.68
C ILE A 13 -25.32 -11.17 2.10
N LYS A 14 -26.22 -12.14 2.26
CA LYS A 14 -26.77 -12.53 3.56
C LYS A 14 -25.71 -13.05 4.54
N ASN A 15 -24.78 -13.88 4.07
CA ASN A 15 -23.89 -14.65 4.94
C ASN A 15 -22.49 -14.04 5.09
N ARG A 16 -22.08 -13.14 4.18
CA ARG A 16 -20.70 -12.64 4.10
C ARG A 16 -20.59 -11.12 4.22
N THR A 17 -21.70 -10.40 4.33
CA THR A 17 -21.71 -8.93 4.30
C THR A 17 -22.65 -8.32 5.34
N LYS A 18 -22.56 -7.00 5.52
CA LYS A 18 -23.49 -6.17 6.30
C LYS A 18 -23.76 -4.85 5.58
N ASP A 19 -24.77 -4.11 6.07
CA ASP A 19 -25.16 -2.77 5.60
C ASP A 19 -25.68 -2.69 4.15
N PHE A 20 -26.04 -3.83 3.55
CA PHE A 20 -26.51 -3.90 2.16
C PHE A 20 -27.73 -2.99 1.85
N GLU A 21 -28.72 -2.94 2.75
CA GLU A 21 -29.95 -2.17 2.50
C GLU A 21 -29.66 -0.66 2.31
N LYS A 22 -28.63 -0.11 2.96
CA LYS A 22 -28.23 1.30 2.80
C LYS A 22 -27.74 1.58 1.37
N VAL A 23 -26.93 0.68 0.80
CA VAL A 23 -26.48 0.80 -0.59
C VAL A 23 -27.65 0.62 -1.55
N LYS A 24 -28.51 -0.36 -1.30
CA LYS A 24 -29.71 -0.62 -2.11
C LYS A 24 -30.62 0.61 -2.17
N GLU A 25 -30.87 1.29 -1.06
CA GLU A 25 -31.66 2.53 -1.03
C GLU A 25 -31.06 3.59 -1.96
N VAL A 26 -29.75 3.84 -1.87
CA VAL A 26 -29.06 4.83 -2.70
C VAL A 26 -29.13 4.47 -4.19
N VAL A 27 -28.67 3.28 -4.58
CA VAL A 27 -28.56 2.90 -6.00
C VAL A 27 -29.91 2.68 -6.70
N MET A 28 -31.01 2.66 -5.93
CA MET A 28 -32.37 2.55 -6.46
C MET A 28 -33.02 3.91 -6.72
N LYS A 29 -32.41 5.03 -6.30
CA LYS A 29 -32.86 6.39 -6.62
C LYS A 29 -32.84 6.62 -8.14
N ASP A 30 -33.80 7.40 -8.63
CA ASP A 30 -33.96 7.66 -10.07
C ASP A 30 -32.75 8.36 -10.71
N ILE A 31 -31.99 9.14 -9.93
CA ILE A 31 -30.75 9.78 -10.41
C ILE A 31 -29.71 8.77 -10.94
N TYR A 32 -29.75 7.52 -10.46
CA TYR A 32 -28.88 6.42 -10.92
C TYR A 32 -29.53 5.55 -12.01
N SER A 33 -30.62 6.00 -12.65
CA SER A 33 -31.14 5.36 -13.85
C SER A 33 -30.13 5.47 -15.01
N PRO A 34 -30.08 4.50 -15.93
CA PRO A 34 -29.17 4.55 -17.08
C PRO A 34 -29.31 5.85 -17.88
N GLU A 35 -30.53 6.35 -18.05
CA GLU A 35 -30.84 7.57 -18.79
C GLU A 35 -30.28 8.82 -18.10
N ASN A 36 -30.31 8.86 -16.76
CA ASN A 36 -29.77 9.99 -15.99
C ASN A 36 -28.25 9.93 -15.87
N VAL A 37 -27.69 8.74 -15.61
CA VAL A 37 -26.23 8.52 -15.56
C VAL A 37 -25.57 8.76 -16.91
N SER A 38 -26.25 8.41 -18.01
CA SER A 38 -25.74 8.65 -19.38
C SER A 38 -25.50 10.13 -19.66
N LYS A 39 -26.36 11.03 -19.14
CA LYS A 39 -26.18 12.49 -19.29
C LYS A 39 -24.93 13.02 -18.60
N ILE A 40 -24.51 12.39 -17.49
CA ILE A 40 -23.35 12.82 -16.70
C ILE A 40 -22.07 12.19 -17.25
N THR A 41 -22.11 10.88 -17.51
CA THR A 41 -20.93 10.09 -17.89
C THR A 41 -20.60 10.19 -19.37
N GLY A 42 -21.57 10.56 -20.22
CA GLY A 42 -21.46 10.51 -21.67
C GLY A 42 -21.50 9.09 -22.26
N VAL A 43 -21.64 8.05 -21.42
CA VAL A 43 -21.76 6.65 -21.87
C VAL A 43 -23.21 6.38 -22.29
N PRO A 44 -23.48 5.78 -23.46
CA PRO A 44 -24.85 5.45 -23.87
C PRO A 44 -25.55 4.55 -22.84
N ALA A 45 -26.82 4.85 -22.54
CA ALA A 45 -27.61 4.08 -21.59
C ALA A 45 -27.68 2.58 -21.94
N ALA A 46 -27.74 2.26 -23.23
CA ALA A 46 -27.70 0.87 -23.73
C ALA A 46 -26.41 0.15 -23.32
N ASP A 47 -25.25 0.80 -23.45
CA ASP A 47 -23.95 0.22 -23.09
C ASP A 47 -23.83 0.01 -21.58
N ILE A 48 -24.37 0.92 -20.76
CA ILE A 48 -24.43 0.76 -19.30
C ILE A 48 -25.26 -0.49 -18.94
N ILE A 49 -26.40 -0.70 -19.61
CA ILE A 49 -27.27 -1.86 -19.41
C ILE A 49 -26.55 -3.14 -19.82
N THR A 50 -25.93 -3.16 -21.00
CA THR A 50 -25.16 -4.30 -21.50
C THR A 50 -24.00 -4.65 -20.58
N ALA A 51 -23.23 -3.66 -20.11
CA ALA A 51 -22.14 -3.89 -19.17
C ALA A 51 -22.64 -4.48 -17.84
N ALA A 52 -23.75 -3.96 -17.30
CA ALA A 52 -24.35 -4.50 -16.08
C ALA A 52 -24.87 -5.94 -16.26
N GLU A 53 -25.39 -6.27 -17.45
CA GLU A 53 -25.81 -7.63 -17.80
C GLU A 53 -24.64 -8.59 -17.88
N TRP A 54 -23.59 -8.24 -18.62
CA TRP A 54 -22.39 -9.06 -18.74
C TRP A 54 -21.76 -9.30 -17.37
N PHE A 55 -21.63 -8.25 -16.56
CA PHE A 55 -21.03 -8.37 -15.23
C PHE A 55 -21.90 -9.18 -14.27
N GLY A 56 -23.21 -8.90 -14.22
CA GLY A 56 -24.15 -9.57 -13.32
C GLY A 56 -24.34 -11.06 -13.65
N LYS A 57 -24.25 -11.44 -14.92
CA LYS A 57 -24.44 -12.83 -15.38
C LYS A 57 -23.15 -13.63 -15.54
N SER A 58 -21.97 -13.04 -15.40
CA SER A 58 -20.70 -13.70 -15.78
C SER A 58 -20.38 -14.96 -14.98
N GLY A 59 -20.95 -15.12 -13.78
CA GLY A 59 -20.65 -16.23 -12.86
C GLY A 59 -19.28 -16.12 -12.19
N GLN A 60 -18.27 -15.51 -12.83
CA GLN A 60 -16.96 -15.13 -12.29
C GLN A 60 -16.51 -13.81 -12.93
N SER A 61 -16.24 -12.78 -12.12
CA SER A 61 -15.67 -11.51 -12.60
C SER A 61 -14.58 -11.00 -11.66
N ALA A 62 -13.50 -10.48 -12.24
CA ALA A 62 -12.47 -9.74 -11.54
C ALA A 62 -12.48 -8.28 -12.03
N ILE A 63 -12.30 -7.34 -11.11
CA ILE A 63 -12.13 -5.92 -11.45
C ILE A 63 -10.66 -5.59 -11.25
N LEU A 64 -10.00 -5.18 -12.34
CA LEU A 64 -8.64 -4.67 -12.33
C LEU A 64 -8.72 -3.15 -12.47
N TYR A 65 -8.15 -2.42 -11.52
CA TYR A 65 -8.10 -0.95 -11.58
C TYR A 65 -6.72 -0.45 -11.19
N SER A 66 -6.42 0.80 -11.55
CA SER A 66 -5.22 1.50 -11.11
C SER A 66 -5.56 2.98 -10.86
N MET A 67 -4.71 3.90 -11.31
CA MET A 67 -4.80 5.31 -10.99
C MET A 67 -6.05 6.02 -11.54
N GLY A 68 -6.65 5.51 -12.62
CA GLY A 68 -7.85 6.09 -13.25
C GLY A 68 -9.12 6.07 -12.40
N ILE A 69 -9.09 5.46 -11.20
CA ILE A 69 -10.17 5.64 -10.21
C ILE A 69 -9.67 6.26 -8.90
N THR A 70 -8.39 6.16 -8.58
CA THR A 70 -7.84 6.61 -7.29
C THR A 70 -7.34 8.05 -7.32
N GLN A 71 -6.86 8.57 -8.46
CA GLN A 71 -6.40 9.95 -8.62
C GLN A 71 -7.55 10.91 -8.94
N HIS A 72 -8.62 10.81 -8.16
CA HIS A 72 -9.77 11.69 -8.23
C HIS A 72 -10.12 12.15 -6.81
N THR A 73 -10.78 13.30 -6.70
CA THR A 73 -11.27 13.83 -5.42
C THR A 73 -12.22 12.85 -4.70
N THR A 74 -12.88 11.96 -5.45
CA THR A 74 -13.77 10.90 -4.96
C THR A 74 -13.13 9.51 -5.01
N GLY A 75 -11.80 9.41 -5.11
CA GLY A 75 -11.12 8.14 -5.41
C GLY A 75 -11.35 7.03 -4.37
N VAL A 76 -11.48 7.39 -3.10
CA VAL A 76 -11.85 6.45 -2.02
C VAL A 76 -13.23 5.84 -2.27
N ASP A 77 -14.17 6.65 -2.73
CA ASP A 77 -15.55 6.25 -2.94
C ASP A 77 -15.73 5.44 -4.24
N ASN A 78 -14.91 5.73 -5.25
CA ASN A 78 -14.80 4.86 -6.44
C ASN A 78 -14.35 3.44 -6.05
N VAL A 79 -13.33 3.32 -5.20
CA VAL A 79 -12.83 2.02 -4.74
C VAL A 79 -13.86 1.28 -3.88
N LYS A 80 -14.58 1.99 -2.99
CA LYS A 80 -15.70 1.41 -2.23
C LYS A 80 -16.82 0.92 -3.14
N SER A 81 -17.13 1.66 -4.21
CA SER A 81 -18.14 1.26 -5.21
C SER A 81 -17.73 -0.03 -5.96
N VAL A 82 -16.45 -0.18 -6.29
CA VAL A 82 -15.88 -1.44 -6.82
C VAL A 82 -16.01 -2.58 -5.81
N ALA A 83 -15.78 -2.32 -4.52
CA ALA A 83 -15.99 -3.32 -3.48
C ALA A 83 -17.47 -3.72 -3.34
N ASN A 84 -18.38 -2.74 -3.35
CA ASN A 84 -19.81 -2.97 -3.30
C ASN A 84 -20.28 -3.88 -4.44
N ILE A 85 -19.90 -3.61 -5.70
CA ILE A 85 -20.36 -4.42 -6.83
C ILE A 85 -19.80 -5.85 -6.77
N GLN A 86 -18.56 -6.05 -6.33
CA GLN A 86 -17.98 -7.39 -6.18
C GLN A 86 -18.60 -8.17 -5.01
N MET A 87 -18.97 -7.51 -3.92
CA MET A 87 -19.73 -8.13 -2.84
C MET A 87 -21.16 -8.46 -3.29
N LEU A 88 -21.80 -7.57 -4.06
CA LEU A 88 -23.15 -7.74 -4.59
C LEU A 88 -23.26 -9.00 -5.46
N THR A 89 -22.23 -9.30 -6.25
CA THR A 89 -22.20 -10.45 -7.15
C THR A 89 -21.44 -11.67 -6.59
N GLY A 90 -20.97 -11.62 -5.33
CA GLY A 90 -20.25 -12.73 -4.71
C GLY A 90 -18.91 -13.09 -5.39
N ASN A 91 -18.23 -12.10 -5.94
CA ASN A 91 -16.99 -12.23 -6.70
C ASN A 91 -15.75 -11.92 -5.84
N LEU A 92 -15.72 -12.47 -4.63
CA LEU A 92 -14.62 -12.35 -3.68
C LEU A 92 -14.35 -13.71 -3.02
N GLY A 93 -13.10 -13.98 -2.67
CA GLY A 93 -12.73 -15.22 -1.96
C GLY A 93 -12.61 -16.47 -2.82
N ARG A 94 -12.65 -16.37 -4.16
CA ARG A 94 -12.56 -17.51 -5.07
C ARG A 94 -11.71 -17.24 -6.31
N PRO A 95 -11.13 -18.28 -6.94
CA PRO A 95 -10.32 -18.13 -8.14
C PRO A 95 -11.10 -17.46 -9.29
N GLY A 96 -10.39 -16.65 -10.10
CA GLY A 96 -10.99 -15.94 -11.24
C GLY A 96 -11.86 -14.74 -10.86
N THR A 97 -11.88 -14.36 -9.58
CA THR A 97 -12.66 -13.22 -9.07
C THR A 97 -11.79 -12.29 -8.21
N GLY A 98 -12.31 -11.11 -7.92
CA GLY A 98 -11.76 -10.25 -6.89
C GLY A 98 -11.54 -8.82 -7.32
N ILE A 99 -10.91 -8.07 -6.44
CA ILE A 99 -10.58 -6.66 -6.62
C ILE A 99 -9.06 -6.57 -6.70
N CYS A 100 -8.56 -6.26 -7.89
CA CYS A 100 -7.14 -6.24 -8.21
C CYS A 100 -6.71 -4.79 -8.43
N ALA A 101 -6.28 -4.13 -7.34
CA ALA A 101 -5.61 -2.84 -7.44
C ALA A 101 -4.21 -3.07 -8.04
N LEU A 102 -4.04 -2.72 -9.31
CA LEU A 102 -2.77 -2.78 -10.03
C LEU A 102 -1.88 -1.65 -9.50
N ARG A 103 -0.98 -2.04 -8.60
CA ARG A 103 0.05 -1.19 -8.03
C ARG A 103 1.11 -0.90 -9.10
N GLY A 104 1.59 0.34 -9.16
CA GLY A 104 2.53 0.78 -10.21
C GLY A 104 3.97 0.33 -9.97
N GLN A 105 4.58 0.81 -8.88
CA GLN A 105 5.99 0.52 -8.58
C GLN A 105 6.21 -0.90 -8.07
N ASN A 106 7.40 -1.46 -8.34
CA ASN A 106 7.76 -2.85 -8.08
C ASN A 106 7.54 -3.32 -6.63
N ASN A 107 7.71 -2.42 -5.66
CA ASN A 107 7.70 -2.73 -4.24
C ASN A 107 6.83 -1.78 -3.41
N VAL A 108 5.91 -1.02 -4.03
CA VAL A 108 5.00 -0.15 -3.24
C VAL A 108 4.16 -0.98 -2.26
N GLN A 109 3.83 -2.22 -2.61
CA GLN A 109 3.18 -3.15 -1.70
C GLN A 109 4.10 -3.47 -0.51
N GLY A 110 5.37 -3.82 -0.75
CA GLY A 110 6.32 -4.12 0.31
C GLY A 110 6.67 -2.93 1.18
N ALA A 111 6.82 -1.72 0.62
CA ALA A 111 7.03 -0.50 1.37
C ALA A 111 5.86 -0.24 2.35
N CYS A 112 4.62 -0.37 1.87
CA CYS A 112 3.44 -0.31 2.72
C CYS A 112 3.42 -1.42 3.78
N ASP A 113 3.78 -2.65 3.40
CA ASP A 113 3.85 -3.80 4.32
C ASP A 113 4.84 -3.52 5.45
N MET A 114 5.98 -2.86 5.17
CA MET A 114 7.03 -2.54 6.15
C MET A 114 6.71 -1.31 7.00
N GLY A 115 5.56 -0.66 6.80
CA GLY A 115 5.17 0.53 7.55
C GLY A 115 5.80 1.83 7.06
N ALA A 116 6.19 1.92 5.78
CA ALA A 116 6.52 3.19 5.13
C ALA A 116 5.25 4.03 4.87
N LEU A 117 4.46 4.23 5.93
CA LEU A 117 3.18 4.89 5.99
C LEU A 117 3.09 5.65 7.30
N ALA A 118 2.43 6.82 7.28
CA ALA A 118 2.42 7.72 8.42
C ALA A 118 1.65 7.21 9.66
N ASN A 119 0.91 6.10 9.54
CA ASN A 119 -0.08 5.67 10.54
C ASN A 119 0.06 4.23 11.03
N VAL A 120 1.03 3.46 10.54
CA VAL A 120 1.21 2.04 10.91
C VAL A 120 2.68 1.69 11.05
N TYR A 121 2.98 0.75 11.95
CA TYR A 121 4.18 -0.06 11.91
C TYR A 121 4.06 -1.17 10.85
N SER A 122 5.12 -1.96 10.68
CA SER A 122 5.13 -3.12 9.79
C SER A 122 3.92 -4.04 10.02
N GLY A 123 3.38 -4.63 8.96
CA GLY A 123 2.21 -5.51 8.98
C GLY A 123 0.88 -4.78 9.22
N TYR A 124 0.80 -3.50 8.89
CA TYR A 124 -0.39 -2.65 9.06
C TYR A 124 -0.86 -2.52 10.52
N GLN A 125 0.08 -2.62 11.47
CA GLN A 125 -0.20 -2.47 12.90
C GLN A 125 -0.29 -0.99 13.25
N SER A 126 -1.48 -0.50 13.59
CA SER A 126 -1.71 0.94 13.86
C SER A 126 -0.79 1.50 14.93
N VAL A 127 -0.19 2.67 14.67
CA VAL A 127 0.63 3.38 15.67
C VAL A 127 -0.19 3.88 16.85
N LEU A 128 -1.50 4.06 16.67
CA LEU A 128 -2.41 4.56 17.72
C LEU A 128 -2.76 3.50 18.77
N VAL A 129 -2.36 2.25 18.57
CA VAL A 129 -2.64 1.14 19.50
C VAL A 129 -1.43 0.95 20.42
N PRO A 130 -1.54 1.26 21.73
CA PRO A 130 -0.41 1.20 22.66
C PRO A 130 0.29 -0.15 22.73
N GLU A 131 -0.45 -1.24 22.58
CA GLU A 131 0.06 -2.61 22.56
C GLU A 131 1.00 -2.83 21.36
N MET A 132 0.72 -2.21 20.22
CA MET A 132 1.57 -2.31 19.03
C MET A 132 2.88 -1.53 19.24
N LYS A 133 2.82 -0.35 19.87
CA LYS A 133 4.03 0.38 20.30
C LYS A 133 4.88 -0.48 21.23
N LYS A 134 4.27 -1.05 22.28
CA LYS A 134 4.98 -1.89 23.26
C LYS A 134 5.67 -3.07 22.58
N LYS A 135 4.99 -3.74 21.65
CA LYS A 135 5.57 -4.82 20.84
C LYS A 135 6.82 -4.38 20.07
N MET A 136 6.81 -3.18 19.48
CA MET A 136 7.98 -2.66 18.76
C MET A 136 9.12 -2.28 19.70
N GLU A 137 8.82 -1.65 20.84
CA GLU A 137 9.84 -1.33 21.87
C GLU A 137 10.52 -2.59 22.42
N ASP A 138 9.75 -3.66 22.64
CA ASP A 138 10.28 -4.94 23.09
C ASP A 138 11.15 -5.60 22.01
N ALA A 139 10.76 -5.50 20.74
CA ALA A 139 11.53 -6.05 19.63
C ALA A 139 12.85 -5.29 19.39
N TRP A 140 12.81 -3.96 19.46
CA TRP A 140 13.97 -3.10 19.18
C TRP A 140 14.84 -2.81 20.40
N GLY A 141 14.35 -3.12 21.61
CA GLY A 141 15.09 -2.89 22.85
C GLY A 141 15.38 -1.41 23.11
N CYS A 142 14.49 -0.52 22.66
CA CYS A 142 14.58 0.92 22.89
C CYS A 142 13.19 1.54 23.05
N THR A 143 13.13 2.69 23.72
CA THR A 143 11.92 3.50 23.79
C THR A 143 11.72 4.23 22.47
N ILE A 144 10.49 4.20 21.93
CA ILE A 144 10.12 4.95 20.73
C ILE A 144 9.09 6.04 21.06
N ALA A 145 8.94 6.99 20.13
CA ALA A 145 8.00 8.09 20.26
C ALA A 145 6.55 7.59 20.49
N GLU A 146 5.74 8.44 21.13
CA GLU A 146 4.31 8.19 21.23
C GLU A 146 3.69 8.04 19.83
N GLY A 147 2.83 7.03 19.68
CA GLY A 147 2.16 6.76 18.42
C GLY A 147 1.17 7.86 18.07
N LYS A 148 1.50 8.63 17.02
CA LYS A 148 0.65 9.65 16.41
C LYS A 148 0.74 9.48 14.90
N VAL A 149 -0.33 9.82 14.19
CA VAL A 149 -0.30 9.81 12.72
C VAL A 149 0.63 10.94 12.26
N GLY A 150 1.67 10.57 11.51
CA GLY A 150 2.60 11.52 10.91
C GLY A 150 2.02 12.27 9.71
N LEU A 151 2.82 13.15 9.12
CA LEU A 151 2.47 13.82 7.88
C LEU A 151 2.53 12.82 6.71
N THR A 152 1.51 12.85 5.84
CA THR A 152 1.58 12.22 4.51
C THR A 152 2.46 13.09 3.60
N VAL A 153 3.02 12.54 2.52
CA VAL A 153 3.85 13.31 1.57
C VAL A 153 3.13 14.59 1.10
N THR A 154 1.85 14.50 0.73
CA THR A 154 1.04 15.65 0.31
C THR A 154 0.90 16.72 1.39
N THR A 155 0.76 16.33 2.66
CA THR A 155 0.66 17.29 3.77
C THR A 155 2.01 17.81 4.22
N LEU A 156 3.07 17.00 4.08
CA LEU A 156 4.45 17.41 4.28
C LEU A 156 4.82 18.55 3.31
N VAL A 157 4.55 18.40 2.01
CA VAL A 157 4.84 19.46 1.02
C VAL A 157 4.11 20.76 1.37
N ASN A 158 2.83 20.69 1.75
CA ASN A 158 2.08 21.85 2.24
C ASN A 158 2.72 22.48 3.48
N THR A 159 3.09 21.65 4.48
CA THR A 159 3.76 22.15 5.69
C THR A 159 5.09 22.83 5.37
N LEU A 160 5.90 22.27 4.47
CA LEU A 160 7.17 22.87 4.07
C LEU A 160 6.96 24.22 3.35
N ALA A 161 5.99 24.28 2.45
CA ALA A 161 5.73 25.46 1.65
C ALA A 161 5.06 26.59 2.44
N ASP A 162 4.13 26.26 3.34
CA ASP A 162 3.22 27.24 3.96
C ASP A 162 3.48 27.48 5.44
N GLU A 163 4.19 26.58 6.13
CA GLU A 163 4.54 26.67 7.55
C GLU A 163 6.07 26.51 7.75
N PRO A 164 6.91 27.38 7.16
CA PRO A 164 8.37 27.23 7.19
C PRO A 164 8.90 27.16 8.63
N GLY A 165 9.82 26.22 8.87
CA GLY A 165 10.40 25.95 10.20
C GLY A 165 9.60 24.99 11.08
N LYS A 166 8.36 24.61 10.69
CA LYS A 166 7.57 23.58 11.40
C LYS A 166 8.18 22.18 11.22
N VAL A 167 8.62 21.87 10.00
CA VAL A 167 9.47 20.71 9.71
C VAL A 167 10.83 21.24 9.28
N LYS A 168 11.86 20.92 10.08
CA LYS A 168 13.21 21.45 9.89
C LYS A 168 14.09 20.55 9.04
N CYS A 169 13.96 19.25 9.26
CA CYS A 169 14.76 18.24 8.58
C CYS A 169 13.85 17.33 7.76
N VAL A 170 14.23 17.07 6.51
CA VAL A 170 13.57 16.13 5.62
C VAL A 170 14.61 15.15 5.08
N TYR A 171 14.31 13.86 5.18
CA TYR A 171 15.11 12.79 4.59
C TYR A 171 14.28 12.12 3.50
N ILE A 172 14.68 12.30 2.25
CA ILE A 172 14.04 11.69 1.08
C ILE A 172 14.90 10.52 0.62
N MET A 173 14.31 9.32 0.54
CA MET A 173 15.00 8.12 0.08
C MET A 173 14.30 7.58 -1.17
N GLY A 174 15.02 7.54 -2.29
CA GLY A 174 14.55 6.90 -3.53
C GLY A 174 13.31 7.53 -4.15
N GLU A 175 13.08 8.83 -3.92
CA GLU A 175 11.95 9.59 -4.47
C GLU A 175 12.41 10.92 -5.07
N ASN A 176 11.67 11.38 -6.09
CA ASN A 176 11.94 12.61 -6.82
C ASN A 176 10.66 13.46 -6.91
N PRO A 177 10.20 14.08 -5.81
CA PRO A 177 9.00 14.92 -5.80
C PRO A 177 9.07 16.10 -6.79
N MET A 178 10.27 16.59 -7.13
CA MET A 178 10.44 17.64 -8.16
C MET A 178 10.06 17.20 -9.58
N LEU A 179 9.82 15.92 -9.80
CA LEU A 179 9.34 15.37 -11.07
C LEU A 179 7.96 14.69 -10.93
N SER A 180 7.70 14.06 -9.79
CA SER A 180 6.58 13.13 -9.62
C SER A 180 5.37 13.69 -8.87
N ASP A 181 5.55 14.74 -8.07
CA ASP A 181 4.45 15.36 -7.31
C ASP A 181 3.71 16.43 -8.14
N PRO A 182 2.41 16.66 -7.87
CA PRO A 182 1.66 17.72 -8.53
C PRO A 182 2.09 19.11 -8.03
N ASP A 183 1.88 20.12 -8.88
CA ASP A 183 2.24 21.52 -8.60
C ASP A 183 3.72 21.71 -8.21
N LEU A 184 4.59 21.59 -9.21
CA LEU A 184 6.04 21.65 -9.03
C LEU A 184 6.52 22.97 -8.41
N HIS A 185 5.82 24.09 -8.62
CA HIS A 185 6.18 25.35 -7.99
C HIS A 185 5.97 25.30 -6.47
N HIS A 186 4.91 24.63 -6.03
CA HIS A 186 4.63 24.43 -4.61
C HIS A 186 5.62 23.47 -3.96
N VAL A 187 5.95 22.37 -4.65
CA VAL A 187 7.00 21.44 -4.24
C VAL A 187 8.35 22.15 -4.11
N GLU A 188 8.75 22.92 -5.14
CA GLU A 188 10.00 23.67 -5.16
C GLU A 188 10.07 24.68 -4.00
N LYS A 189 8.98 25.43 -3.76
CA LYS A 189 8.85 26.34 -2.63
C LYS A 189 9.05 25.60 -1.31
N GLY A 190 8.41 24.44 -1.15
CA GLY A 190 8.55 23.60 0.04
C GLY A 190 9.99 23.14 0.26
N LEU A 191 10.66 22.59 -0.76
CA LEU A 191 12.04 22.12 -0.64
C LEU A 191 13.01 23.26 -0.30
N LYS A 192 12.84 24.45 -0.90
CA LYS A 192 13.66 25.64 -0.58
C LYS A 192 13.50 26.14 0.85
N ASN A 193 12.37 25.85 1.49
CA ASN A 193 12.08 26.25 2.88
C ASN A 193 12.62 25.26 3.92
N THR A 194 13.14 24.09 3.51
CA THR A 194 13.73 23.12 4.45
C THR A 194 15.01 23.68 5.08
N GLU A 195 15.20 23.51 6.40
CA GLU A 195 16.46 23.92 7.05
C GLU A 195 17.58 22.92 6.75
N PHE A 196 17.22 21.63 6.61
CA PHE A 196 18.13 20.56 6.27
C PHE A 196 17.45 19.47 5.44
N LEU A 197 17.96 19.22 4.24
CA LEU A 197 17.46 18.22 3.31
C LEU A 197 18.55 17.18 3.00
N VAL A 198 18.24 15.93 3.29
CA VAL A 198 19.04 14.76 2.90
C VAL A 198 18.31 14.04 1.77
N VAL A 199 19.03 13.74 0.70
CA VAL A 199 18.52 12.91 -0.39
C VAL A 199 19.41 11.69 -0.56
N GLN A 200 18.82 10.51 -0.38
CA GLN A 200 19.46 9.22 -0.63
C GLN A 200 18.92 8.65 -1.94
N ASP A 201 19.75 8.60 -2.96
CA ASP A 201 19.33 8.25 -4.32
C ASP A 201 20.47 7.57 -5.10
N ILE A 202 20.09 6.89 -6.18
CA ILE A 202 21.02 6.24 -7.12
C ILE A 202 21.50 7.22 -8.21
N PHE A 203 20.81 8.35 -8.39
CA PHE A 203 21.19 9.43 -9.31
C PHE A 203 21.10 10.80 -8.63
N LEU A 204 21.81 11.79 -9.21
CA LEU A 204 21.58 13.20 -8.85
C LEU A 204 20.30 13.70 -9.52
N THR A 205 19.16 13.43 -8.90
CA THR A 205 17.82 13.82 -9.36
C THR A 205 17.55 15.32 -9.20
N GLU A 206 16.47 15.81 -9.80
CA GLU A 206 15.99 17.19 -9.64
C GLU A 206 15.77 17.53 -8.17
N THR A 207 15.21 16.62 -7.38
CA THR A 207 15.09 16.79 -5.92
C THR A 207 16.46 16.80 -5.23
N ALA A 208 17.39 15.93 -5.62
CA ALA A 208 18.73 15.87 -5.02
C ALA A 208 19.54 17.18 -5.21
N GLN A 209 19.25 17.97 -6.25
CA GLN A 209 19.89 19.27 -6.47
C GLN A 209 19.55 20.32 -5.39
N PHE A 210 18.47 20.13 -4.64
CA PHE A 210 18.11 20.99 -3.50
C PHE A 210 18.74 20.53 -2.18
N ALA A 211 19.31 19.32 -2.14
CA ALA A 211 19.75 18.70 -0.90
C ALA A 211 21.00 19.38 -0.32
N ASN A 212 21.06 19.46 1.01
CA ASN A 212 22.29 19.82 1.70
C ASN A 212 23.29 18.65 1.71
N VAL A 213 22.77 17.41 1.73
CA VAL A 213 23.56 16.18 1.69
C VAL A 213 22.93 15.21 0.71
N VAL A 214 23.74 14.67 -0.20
CA VAL A 214 23.36 13.56 -1.08
C VAL A 214 24.11 12.31 -0.63
N LEU A 215 23.38 11.23 -0.36
CA LEU A 215 23.93 9.94 0.04
C LEU A 215 23.77 8.93 -1.10
N PRO A 216 24.86 8.45 -1.75
CA PRO A 216 24.75 7.57 -2.90
C PRO A 216 24.26 6.17 -2.49
N ALA A 217 23.14 5.74 -3.06
CA ALA A 217 22.57 4.42 -2.83
C ALA A 217 22.92 3.43 -3.96
N ALA A 218 22.96 2.14 -3.61
CA ALA A 218 23.12 1.04 -4.55
C ALA A 218 21.82 0.78 -5.32
N CYS A 219 21.91 0.51 -6.62
CA CYS A 219 20.76 0.17 -7.45
C CYS A 219 20.28 -1.27 -7.22
N TYR A 220 19.17 -1.69 -7.86
CA TYR A 220 18.57 -3.00 -7.62
C TYR A 220 19.53 -4.17 -7.92
N ALA A 221 20.38 -4.04 -8.95
CA ALA A 221 21.31 -5.10 -9.35
C ALA A 221 22.52 -5.19 -8.42
N GLU A 222 22.71 -4.22 -7.53
CA GLU A 222 23.90 -4.07 -6.70
C GLU A 222 23.67 -4.51 -5.25
N LYS A 223 22.44 -4.92 -4.91
CA LYS A 223 22.05 -5.31 -3.55
C LYS A 223 21.13 -6.53 -3.54
N ASP A 224 21.23 -7.29 -2.45
CA ASP A 224 20.29 -8.36 -2.12
C ASP A 224 19.08 -7.82 -1.33
N GLY A 225 18.00 -8.61 -1.27
CA GLY A 225 16.78 -8.23 -0.58
C GLY A 225 15.54 -8.90 -1.13
N THR A 226 14.39 -8.33 -0.80
CA THR A 226 13.08 -8.82 -1.23
C THR A 226 12.24 -7.69 -1.82
N GLN A 227 11.34 -8.06 -2.73
CA GLN A 227 10.27 -7.21 -3.23
C GLN A 227 8.92 -7.90 -3.04
N THR A 228 7.87 -7.12 -2.83
CA THR A 228 6.49 -7.61 -2.78
C THR A 228 5.71 -7.04 -3.94
N SER A 229 5.24 -7.93 -4.81
CA SER A 229 4.49 -7.59 -6.03
C SER A 229 3.04 -7.18 -5.75
N THR A 230 2.33 -6.72 -6.80
CA THR A 230 0.92 -6.30 -6.72
C THR A 230 -0.03 -7.38 -6.21
N GLU A 231 0.31 -8.65 -6.37
CA GLU A 231 -0.50 -9.78 -5.89
C GLU A 231 -0.09 -10.24 -4.48
N ARG A 232 0.77 -9.47 -3.78
CA ARG A 232 1.34 -9.76 -2.44
C ARG A 232 2.35 -10.90 -2.43
N ARG A 233 2.90 -11.29 -3.58
CA ARG A 233 3.99 -12.27 -3.65
C ARG A 233 5.29 -11.59 -3.23
N VAL A 234 5.88 -12.07 -2.15
CA VAL A 234 7.20 -11.69 -1.66
C VAL A 234 8.23 -12.52 -2.40
N GLN A 235 9.20 -11.89 -3.04
CA GLN A 235 10.21 -12.52 -3.89
C GLN A 235 11.60 -12.02 -3.50
N LYS A 236 12.57 -12.93 -3.40
CA LYS A 236 13.97 -12.58 -3.17
C LYS A 236 14.62 -12.18 -4.50
N TRP A 237 15.32 -11.05 -4.53
CA TRP A 237 16.25 -10.72 -5.61
C TRP A 237 17.69 -10.98 -5.17
N ARG A 238 18.62 -11.00 -6.13
CA ARG A 238 20.02 -11.29 -5.88
C ARG A 238 20.91 -10.18 -6.42
N LYS A 239 21.95 -9.85 -5.67
CA LYS A 239 23.03 -9.00 -6.11
C LYS A 239 23.70 -9.65 -7.33
N ALA A 240 23.85 -8.87 -8.39
CA ALA A 240 24.50 -9.26 -9.63
C ALA A 240 25.86 -8.58 -9.80
N GLN A 241 26.08 -7.40 -9.20
CA GLN A 241 27.31 -6.61 -9.32
C GLN A 241 27.60 -5.82 -8.04
N ASP A 242 28.83 -5.39 -7.82
CA ASP A 242 29.17 -4.45 -6.74
C ASP A 242 28.69 -3.02 -7.03
N PRO A 243 28.22 -2.26 -6.02
CA PRO A 243 27.82 -0.87 -6.21
C PRO A 243 29.01 0.03 -6.59
N PRO A 244 28.78 1.10 -7.37
CA PRO A 244 29.85 1.99 -7.83
C PRO A 244 30.33 2.93 -6.72
N GLY A 245 31.64 3.21 -6.71
CA GLY A 245 32.23 4.22 -5.84
C GLY A 245 31.96 3.95 -4.35
N GLU A 246 31.36 4.93 -3.67
CA GLU A 246 31.00 4.85 -2.26
C GLU A 246 29.54 4.44 -2.02
N ALA A 247 28.81 4.07 -3.08
CA ALA A 247 27.41 3.70 -2.97
C ALA A 247 27.22 2.44 -2.11
N LYS A 248 26.19 2.46 -1.27
CA LYS A 248 25.85 1.36 -0.34
C LYS A 248 24.39 0.98 -0.47
N ALA A 249 24.03 -0.23 -0.06
CA ALA A 249 22.62 -0.57 0.06
C ALA A 249 21.94 0.36 1.07
N ASP A 250 20.68 0.73 0.83
CA ASP A 250 19.97 1.73 1.63
C ASP A 250 20.00 1.44 3.13
N TRP A 251 19.84 0.16 3.50
CA TRP A 251 19.87 -0.29 4.89
C TRP A 251 21.24 -0.12 5.55
N GLN A 252 22.34 -0.21 4.79
CA GLN A 252 23.69 0.01 5.31
C GLN A 252 23.91 1.48 5.65
N ILE A 253 23.39 2.38 4.81
CA ILE A 253 23.43 3.83 5.06
C ILE A 253 22.68 4.15 6.36
N PHE A 254 21.50 3.56 6.58
CA PHE A 254 20.78 3.70 7.85
C PHE A 254 21.52 3.11 9.05
N CYS A 255 22.15 1.93 8.91
CA CYS A 255 22.98 1.35 9.98
C CYS A 255 24.14 2.29 10.36
N GLU A 256 24.83 2.88 9.38
CA GLU A 256 25.92 3.83 9.64
C GLU A 256 25.42 5.13 10.28
N LEU A 257 24.30 5.67 9.80
CA LEU A 257 23.67 6.84 10.40
C LEU A 257 23.26 6.56 11.86
N ALA A 258 22.60 5.42 12.10
CA ALA A 258 22.22 5.00 13.45
C ALA A 258 23.43 4.87 14.37
N LYS A 259 24.55 4.35 13.88
CA LYS A 259 25.81 4.28 14.63
C LYS A 259 26.30 5.66 15.04
N VAL A 260 26.34 6.61 14.11
CA VAL A 260 26.75 8.01 14.40
C VAL A 260 25.81 8.66 15.42
N MET A 261 24.52 8.31 15.39
CA MET A 261 23.51 8.77 16.35
C MET A 261 23.51 8.03 17.70
N GLY A 262 24.39 7.04 17.89
CA GLY A 262 24.49 6.27 19.14
C GLY A 262 23.55 5.06 19.27
N TYR A 263 22.92 4.64 18.17
CA TYR A 263 21.96 3.53 18.08
C TYR A 263 22.53 2.29 17.36
N GLU A 264 23.86 2.12 17.30
CA GLU A 264 24.51 0.96 16.65
C GLU A 264 23.97 -0.40 17.12
N LYS A 265 23.60 -0.49 18.42
CA LYS A 265 23.04 -1.72 19.01
C LYS A 265 21.66 -2.08 18.46
N GLN A 266 20.87 -1.10 18.06
CA GLN A 266 19.53 -1.27 17.48
C GLN A 266 19.58 -1.58 15.98
N PHE A 267 20.72 -1.31 15.33
CA PHE A 267 20.93 -1.56 13.90
C PHE A 267 22.12 -2.52 13.66
N PRO A 268 22.16 -3.72 14.28
CA PRO A 268 23.35 -4.58 14.29
C PRO A 268 23.52 -5.41 12.99
N TYR A 269 22.74 -5.13 11.95
CA TYR A 269 22.59 -6.02 10.80
C TYR A 269 23.82 -6.04 9.90
N LYS A 270 24.15 -7.24 9.42
CA LYS A 270 25.25 -7.50 8.49
C LYS A 270 24.75 -7.96 7.12
N SER A 271 23.46 -8.29 7.01
CA SER A 271 22.84 -8.72 5.76
C SER A 271 21.35 -8.37 5.70
N ALA A 272 20.80 -8.31 4.49
CA ALA A 272 19.36 -8.16 4.28
C ALA A 272 18.54 -9.35 4.81
N GLU A 273 19.15 -10.54 4.95
CA GLU A 273 18.50 -11.72 5.52
C GLU A 273 18.30 -11.59 7.04
N GLU A 274 19.25 -10.98 7.75
CA GLU A 274 19.09 -10.69 9.18
C GLU A 274 17.96 -9.69 9.42
N ILE A 275 17.86 -8.66 8.57
CA ILE A 275 16.74 -7.70 8.60
C ILE A 275 15.42 -8.43 8.31
N PHE A 276 15.38 -9.29 7.28
CA PHE A 276 14.18 -10.07 6.97
C PHE A 276 13.77 -11.02 8.10
N THR A 277 14.75 -11.59 8.80
CA THR A 277 14.52 -12.45 9.97
C THR A 277 13.87 -11.67 11.11
N GLU A 278 14.23 -10.40 11.31
CA GLU A 278 13.52 -9.53 12.25
C GLU A 278 12.12 -9.15 11.73
N ILE A 279 12.00 -8.77 10.46
CA ILE A 279 10.72 -8.46 9.82
C ILE A 279 9.72 -9.59 10.07
N ALA A 280 10.10 -10.85 9.88
CA ALA A 280 9.26 -12.01 10.13
C ALA A 280 8.78 -12.09 11.60
N LYS A 281 9.57 -11.65 12.58
CA LYS A 281 9.16 -11.63 13.99
C LYS A 281 8.14 -10.54 14.30
N VAL A 282 8.32 -9.35 13.73
CA VAL A 282 7.48 -8.18 14.05
C VAL A 282 6.26 -8.03 13.15
N THR A 283 6.25 -8.70 12.00
CA THR A 283 5.22 -8.65 10.95
C THR A 283 4.41 -9.95 10.91
N PRO A 284 3.25 -10.04 11.57
CA PRO A 284 2.54 -11.32 11.74
C PRO A 284 2.18 -12.01 10.42
N SER A 285 1.88 -11.24 9.37
CA SER A 285 1.57 -11.77 8.05
C SER A 285 2.79 -12.38 7.33
N TYR A 286 4.00 -12.15 7.81
CA TYR A 286 5.26 -12.67 7.26
C TYR A 286 5.89 -13.73 8.17
N GLY A 287 5.28 -14.07 9.32
CA GLY A 287 5.92 -14.87 10.39
C GLY A 287 6.43 -16.25 9.99
N GLY A 288 5.87 -16.83 8.93
CA GLY A 288 6.31 -18.09 8.36
C GLY A 288 7.39 -17.99 7.30
N MET A 289 7.75 -16.79 6.84
CA MET A 289 8.66 -16.58 5.73
C MET A 289 10.11 -16.55 6.21
N ASP A 290 11.00 -17.15 5.42
CA ASP A 290 12.45 -17.00 5.53
C ASP A 290 13.06 -17.08 4.12
N TYR A 291 14.34 -16.73 3.99
CA TYR A 291 15.00 -16.69 2.69
C TYR A 291 14.99 -18.04 1.98
N ALA A 292 15.14 -19.14 2.71
CA ALA A 292 15.10 -20.49 2.14
C ALA A 292 13.75 -20.79 1.48
N ARG A 293 12.64 -20.33 2.06
CA ARG A 293 11.31 -20.46 1.44
C ARG A 293 11.12 -19.51 0.26
N LEU A 294 11.67 -18.30 0.32
CA LEU A 294 11.56 -17.30 -0.76
C LEU A 294 12.49 -17.57 -1.95
N GLU A 295 13.52 -18.40 -1.77
CA GLU A 295 14.46 -18.80 -2.82
C GLU A 295 13.81 -19.67 -3.91
N LYS A 296 12.68 -20.29 -3.60
CA LYS A 296 11.96 -21.17 -4.53
C LYS A 296 11.24 -20.35 -5.62
N PRO A 297 11.10 -20.87 -6.85
CA PRO A 297 10.46 -20.16 -7.96
C PRO A 297 9.04 -19.66 -7.66
N GLU A 298 8.26 -20.43 -6.89
CA GLU A 298 6.91 -20.06 -6.49
C GLU A 298 6.88 -18.89 -5.48
N ALA A 299 7.94 -18.70 -4.70
CA ALA A 299 8.00 -17.77 -3.57
C ALA A 299 6.73 -17.84 -2.68
N LEU A 300 6.33 -16.76 -1.98
CA LEU A 300 5.17 -16.80 -1.07
C LEU A 300 4.27 -15.57 -1.18
N HIS A 301 2.96 -15.79 -1.17
CA HIS A 301 1.98 -14.72 -0.96
C HIS A 301 1.71 -14.53 0.53
N TRP A 302 1.80 -13.29 1.02
CA TRP A 302 1.32 -13.00 2.36
C TRP A 302 -0.21 -12.84 2.37
N PRO A 303 -0.91 -13.21 3.47
CA PRO A 303 -0.38 -13.72 4.73
C PRO A 303 0.23 -15.13 4.68
N CYS A 304 1.31 -15.33 5.43
CA CYS A 304 1.96 -16.62 5.69
C CYS A 304 2.43 -16.62 7.16
N PRO A 305 1.54 -16.88 8.13
CA PRO A 305 1.83 -16.67 9.56
C PRO A 305 2.78 -17.71 10.17
N THR A 306 2.85 -18.93 9.64
CA THR A 306 3.70 -20.03 10.16
C THR A 306 4.52 -20.68 9.06
N LYS A 307 5.59 -21.40 9.44
CA LYS A 307 6.52 -22.03 8.50
C LYS A 307 5.87 -23.14 7.65
N GLU A 308 4.79 -23.73 8.16
CA GLU A 308 4.01 -24.77 7.51
C GLU A 308 2.91 -24.19 6.61
N HIS A 309 2.57 -22.90 6.78
CA HIS A 309 1.51 -22.26 6.00
C HIS A 309 1.96 -22.09 4.52
N PRO A 310 1.19 -22.51 3.51
CA PRO A 310 1.62 -22.51 2.11
C PRO A 310 1.60 -21.12 1.43
N GLY A 311 1.46 -20.03 2.20
CA GLY A 311 1.08 -18.71 1.71
C GLY A 311 -0.42 -18.58 1.34
N THR A 312 -0.86 -17.35 1.04
CA THR A 312 -2.27 -17.01 0.77
C THR A 312 -2.45 -16.36 -0.59
N PRO A 313 -2.56 -17.14 -1.68
CA PRO A 313 -2.73 -16.58 -3.03
C PRO A 313 -4.08 -15.86 -3.23
N ILE A 314 -5.13 -16.28 -2.51
CA ILE A 314 -6.47 -15.69 -2.60
C ILE A 314 -6.92 -15.31 -1.19
N LEU A 315 -7.17 -14.02 -0.99
CA LEU A 315 -7.70 -13.48 0.26
C LEU A 315 -9.20 -13.73 0.40
N HIS A 316 -9.70 -13.64 1.63
CA HIS A 316 -11.12 -13.63 1.96
C HIS A 316 -11.89 -14.88 1.50
N LYS A 317 -11.23 -16.05 1.44
CA LYS A 317 -11.93 -17.31 1.13
C LYS A 317 -13.06 -17.57 2.11
N GLU A 318 -12.79 -17.43 3.40
CA GLU A 318 -13.75 -17.73 4.46
C GLU A 318 -14.37 -16.47 5.09
N LYS A 319 -13.53 -15.52 5.51
CA LYS A 319 -13.95 -14.29 6.21
C LYS A 319 -13.22 -13.06 5.67
N PHE A 320 -13.87 -11.90 5.77
CA PHE A 320 -13.22 -10.61 5.57
C PHE A 320 -12.35 -10.23 6.80
N THR A 321 -11.52 -9.20 6.65
CA THR A 321 -10.55 -8.78 7.69
C THR A 321 -11.15 -7.87 8.76
N HIS A 322 -12.43 -7.50 8.65
CA HIS A 322 -13.13 -6.77 9.70
C HIS A 322 -13.31 -7.66 10.95
N PRO A 323 -13.43 -7.09 12.16
CA PRO A 323 -13.49 -7.88 13.40
C PRO A 323 -14.60 -8.94 13.45
N ASP A 324 -15.74 -8.68 12.80
CA ASP A 324 -16.87 -9.61 12.69
C ASP A 324 -16.77 -10.57 11.48
N GLY A 325 -15.75 -10.42 10.63
CA GLY A 325 -15.52 -11.23 9.45
C GLY A 325 -16.42 -10.89 8.25
N LEU A 326 -17.23 -9.83 8.32
CA LEU A 326 -18.20 -9.45 7.28
C LEU A 326 -17.68 -8.29 6.42
N GLY A 327 -17.97 -8.33 5.12
CA GLY A 327 -17.72 -7.23 4.19
C GLY A 327 -18.73 -6.10 4.40
N ILE A 328 -18.30 -4.86 4.20
CA ILE A 328 -19.12 -3.67 4.52
C ILE A 328 -19.61 -3.01 3.24
N PHE A 329 -20.91 -3.07 2.98
CA PHE A 329 -21.52 -2.24 1.95
C PHE A 329 -21.50 -0.77 2.39
N THR A 330 -20.95 0.11 1.55
CA THR A 330 -20.87 1.55 1.85
C THR A 330 -21.72 2.36 0.89
N PRO A 331 -22.75 3.09 1.33
CA PRO A 331 -23.54 3.96 0.45
C PRO A 331 -22.68 5.12 -0.04
N ILE A 332 -22.60 5.30 -1.36
CA ILE A 332 -21.85 6.35 -2.04
C ILE A 332 -22.85 7.19 -2.84
N GLU A 333 -22.81 8.51 -2.67
CA GLU A 333 -23.68 9.46 -3.40
C GLU A 333 -22.93 10.29 -4.43
#